data_AF-A0A9N9DEK8-F1
#
_entry.id   AF-A0A9N9DEK8-F1
#
_cell.length_a   1.000
_cell.length_b   1.000
_cell.length_c   1.000
_cell.angle_alpha   90.00
_cell.angle_beta   90.00
_cell.angle_gamma   90.00
#
_symmetry.space_group_name_H-M   'P 1'
#
loop_
_entity.id
_entity.type
_entity.pdbx_description
1 polymer ?
#
loop_
_entity_poly.entity_id
_entity_poly.type
_entity_poly.pdbx_seq_one_letter_code
_entity_poly.pdbx_strand_id
1 'polypeptide(L)'
;MDFSATPFQFFRHLSYNSFLNKHSTKSNQNNSPTQHTTTNLNQNATFKIASKIKLVKNLDSPRKKYNKMVVFGDSFTDNGNVYNLTNKNWPSKINYKGHFCDGKIWAEYLAEMLNVKLENYAFGGATADSKFVQGSTGPNKHKVPGIKQQIEAFISANTKSEKSMNSNPKLNKLQSFFKVNANSTRLKKFMKKKSSKQPNNDFSKTLFAVWDTGNDYYFTNMTASPLLVVQSILDALHLLVKSFPTISTLLIPNLPDLSKVPYFKSMTTLEKENLSKLVASHNKYLLEHLVKFSRATGVKIVYLKCDKFFDALQSGMNGFGISNCVDAAFDIYGADEKKSSINDCSDLELNANDLFKIVQSKSSFSDISFQPDFKIKGINEQSDSKDSYFYFDDYHYSSKVHEYMANFCFETLEDSFYPTFPNKRNSFAAKMFGMVLGDYMQ
;
A
#
# COMPACT_ATOMS: atom_id res chain seq x y z
N MET A 1 -42.84 -8.63 11.38
CA MET A 1 -42.84 -8.08 10.02
C MET A 1 -41.58 -8.56 9.35
N ASP A 2 -41.76 -9.38 8.33
CA ASP A 2 -40.73 -10.08 7.56
C ASP A 2 -39.99 -9.08 6.65
N PHE A 3 -38.66 -9.14 6.62
CA PHE A 3 -37.81 -8.33 5.74
C PHE A 3 -36.76 -9.22 5.07
N SER A 4 -37.24 -10.06 4.18
CA SER A 4 -36.45 -10.61 3.07
C SER A 4 -36.44 -9.58 1.93
N ALA A 5 -35.33 -8.85 1.79
CA ALA A 5 -35.06 -8.09 0.57
C ALA A 5 -33.58 -8.23 0.20
N THR A 6 -33.35 -8.90 -0.93
CA THR A 6 -32.07 -9.27 -1.51
C THR A 6 -31.22 -8.06 -1.97
N PRO A 7 -29.88 -8.17 -2.05
CA PRO A 7 -28.93 -7.05 -2.22
C PRO A 7 -28.95 -6.28 -3.56
N PHE A 8 -29.90 -6.53 -4.46
CA PHE A 8 -29.83 -6.06 -5.85
C PHE A 8 -30.46 -4.68 -6.13
N GLN A 9 -30.95 -3.96 -5.11
CA GLN A 9 -31.62 -2.67 -5.31
C GLN A 9 -30.87 -1.42 -4.79
N PHE A 10 -29.62 -1.53 -4.32
CA PHE A 10 -28.90 -0.37 -3.78
C PHE A 10 -27.97 0.36 -4.78
N PHE A 11 -27.86 -0.10 -6.03
CA PHE A 11 -26.93 0.45 -7.03
C PHE A 11 -27.50 1.55 -7.94
N ARG A 12 -28.22 2.54 -7.38
CA ARG A 12 -28.74 3.65 -8.19
C ARG A 12 -28.59 5.07 -7.64
N HIS A 13 -27.75 5.28 -6.63
CA HIS A 13 -27.39 6.63 -6.19
C HIS A 13 -25.88 6.77 -6.10
N LEU A 14 -25.26 7.09 -7.24
CA LEU A 14 -24.16 8.04 -7.42
C LEU A 14 -23.92 8.13 -8.94
N SER A 15 -24.12 9.33 -9.49
CA SER A 15 -23.98 9.74 -10.90
C SER A 15 -25.07 9.34 -11.90
N TYR A 16 -26.10 10.19 -12.07
CA TYR A 16 -26.68 10.46 -13.39
C TYR A 16 -27.38 11.83 -13.41
N ASN A 17 -26.86 12.75 -14.22
CA ASN A 17 -27.67 13.81 -14.83
C ASN A 17 -28.13 13.29 -16.20
N SER A 18 -29.40 13.56 -16.48
CA SER A 18 -30.21 13.05 -17.60
C SER A 18 -29.60 13.25 -18.98
N PHE A 19 -29.87 12.32 -19.90
CA PHE A 19 -30.62 12.59 -21.13
C PHE A 19 -31.13 11.27 -21.73
N LEU A 20 -32.43 11.24 -22.02
CA LEU A 20 -33.17 10.14 -22.62
C LEU A 20 -32.84 10.04 -24.12
N ASN A 21 -32.69 8.81 -24.63
CA ASN A 21 -33.16 8.50 -25.98
C ASN A 21 -33.65 7.05 -26.08
N LYS A 22 -34.90 6.91 -26.52
CA LYS A 22 -35.62 5.68 -26.85
C LYS A 22 -35.05 5.06 -28.14
N HIS A 23 -35.09 3.73 -28.25
CA HIS A 23 -35.34 2.86 -29.42
C HIS A 23 -35.01 1.41 -28.96
N SER A 24 -35.91 0.42 -28.79
CA SER A 24 -36.78 -0.31 -29.76
C SER A 24 -35.96 -0.73 -31.00
N THR A 25 -35.74 -2.00 -31.39
CA THR A 25 -36.59 -3.22 -31.36
C THR A 25 -35.79 -4.49 -31.70
N LYS A 26 -36.30 -5.63 -31.19
CA LYS A 26 -36.49 -6.97 -31.80
C LYS A 26 -35.34 -7.97 -32.03
N SER A 27 -35.74 -9.20 -31.70
CA SER A 27 -35.18 -10.54 -31.86
C SER A 27 -35.13 -11.04 -33.30
N ASN A 28 -34.25 -12.02 -33.57
CA ASN A 28 -34.67 -13.37 -33.99
C ASN A 28 -33.49 -14.36 -34.08
N GLN A 29 -33.75 -15.59 -33.63
CA GLN A 29 -32.99 -16.82 -33.85
C GLN A 29 -33.24 -17.39 -35.25
N ASN A 30 -32.26 -18.09 -35.84
CA ASN A 30 -32.37 -19.51 -36.26
C ASN A 30 -31.19 -20.02 -37.12
N ASN A 31 -30.59 -21.12 -36.63
CA ASN A 31 -30.12 -22.37 -37.26
C ASN A 31 -29.34 -22.43 -38.62
N SER A 32 -28.12 -22.99 -38.49
CA SER A 32 -27.23 -23.85 -39.29
C SER A 32 -27.76 -24.67 -40.51
N PRO A 33 -26.94 -25.49 -41.24
CA PRO A 33 -25.48 -25.50 -41.55
C PRO A 33 -25.16 -25.73 -43.06
N THR A 34 -23.92 -25.53 -43.53
CA THR A 34 -23.24 -26.39 -44.55
C THR A 34 -21.78 -25.98 -44.83
N GLN A 35 -21.07 -26.90 -45.50
CA GLN A 35 -19.64 -27.21 -45.48
C GLN A 35 -18.70 -26.39 -46.39
N HIS A 36 -17.42 -26.46 -46.02
CA HIS A 36 -16.18 -26.44 -46.81
C HIS A 36 -16.01 -25.42 -47.96
N THR A 37 -15.00 -24.56 -47.80
CA THR A 37 -14.00 -24.30 -48.86
C THR A 37 -12.74 -23.69 -48.26
N THR A 38 -11.63 -24.40 -48.42
CA THR A 38 -10.27 -23.92 -48.22
C THR A 38 -9.91 -22.96 -49.35
N THR A 39 -9.54 -21.72 -49.03
CA THR A 39 -8.74 -20.88 -49.92
C THR A 39 -7.69 -20.12 -49.10
N ASN A 40 -6.44 -20.51 -49.27
CA ASN A 40 -5.26 -19.70 -48.98
C ASN A 40 -5.16 -18.62 -50.06
N LEU A 41 -5.32 -17.34 -49.73
CA LEU A 41 -4.82 -16.25 -50.56
C LEU A 41 -4.41 -15.03 -49.71
N ASN A 42 -3.10 -14.77 -49.77
CA ASN A 42 -2.46 -13.47 -49.86
C ASN A 42 -2.44 -12.52 -48.65
N GLN A 43 -1.27 -12.56 -47.99
CA GLN A 43 -0.47 -11.38 -47.66
C GLN A 43 -0.62 -10.28 -48.74
N ASN A 44 -0.89 -9.05 -48.29
CA ASN A 44 -0.92 -7.76 -49.02
C ASN A 44 -2.28 -7.03 -49.03
N ALA A 45 -2.82 -6.75 -47.84
CA ALA A 45 -3.73 -5.62 -47.63
C ALA A 45 -3.19 -4.72 -46.52
N THR A 46 -2.03 -4.12 -46.79
CA THR A 46 -1.41 -3.10 -45.96
C THR A 46 -2.13 -1.75 -46.13
N PHE A 47 -2.35 -1.07 -45.01
CA PHE A 47 -2.55 0.38 -44.88
C PHE A 47 -3.74 1.04 -45.60
N LYS A 48 -4.91 1.10 -44.92
CA LYS A 48 -5.81 2.27 -44.96
C LYS A 48 -6.89 2.29 -43.87
N ILE A 49 -6.50 2.18 -42.60
CA ILE A 49 -7.30 2.70 -41.47
C ILE A 49 -6.38 3.49 -40.54
N ALA A 50 -5.69 4.48 -41.10
CA ALA A 50 -4.92 5.46 -40.36
C ALA A 50 -5.35 6.85 -40.84
N SER A 51 -6.45 7.39 -40.30
CA SER A 51 -6.74 8.84 -40.38
C SER A 51 -7.96 9.37 -39.59
N LYS A 52 -8.64 8.60 -38.73
CA LYS A 52 -9.75 9.16 -37.91
C LYS A 52 -9.76 8.84 -36.43
N ILE A 53 -8.65 8.37 -35.86
CA ILE A 53 -8.44 8.53 -34.41
C ILE A 53 -7.74 9.87 -34.25
N LYS A 54 -8.53 10.92 -33.97
CA LYS A 54 -8.00 12.14 -33.37
C LYS A 54 -7.33 11.69 -32.08
N LEU A 55 -6.00 11.60 -32.09
CA LEU A 55 -5.19 11.33 -30.91
C LEU A 55 -5.65 12.34 -29.86
N VAL A 56 -6.38 11.90 -28.83
CA VAL A 56 -6.69 12.72 -27.67
C VAL A 56 -5.39 12.89 -26.89
N LYS A 57 -4.51 13.74 -27.41
CA LYS A 57 -3.35 14.28 -26.71
C LYS A 57 -3.88 15.30 -25.70
N ASN A 58 -4.34 14.82 -24.54
CA ASN A 58 -4.47 15.50 -23.24
C ASN A 58 -5.58 14.83 -22.41
N LEU A 59 -5.43 13.54 -22.14
CA LEU A 59 -5.98 12.99 -20.91
C LEU A 59 -4.86 13.12 -19.88
N ASP A 60 -5.11 13.89 -18.82
CA ASP A 60 -4.28 13.82 -17.63
C ASP A 60 -4.25 12.34 -17.21
N SER A 61 -3.08 11.79 -16.94
CA SER A 61 -2.92 10.44 -16.35
C SER A 61 -2.60 10.65 -14.87
N PRO A 62 -2.85 9.69 -13.96
CA PRO A 62 -2.35 9.80 -12.58
C PRO A 62 -0.86 10.14 -12.52
N ARG A 63 -0.08 9.69 -13.52
CA ARG A 63 1.34 10.02 -13.73
C ARG A 63 1.64 11.53 -13.82
N LYS A 64 0.68 12.34 -14.27
CA LYS A 64 0.83 13.81 -14.38
C LYS A 64 0.29 14.55 -13.16
N LYS A 65 -0.52 13.88 -12.33
CA LYS A 65 -1.17 14.48 -11.16
C LYS A 65 -0.24 14.57 -9.96
N TYR A 66 0.56 13.53 -9.74
CA TYR A 66 1.45 13.42 -8.59
C TYR A 66 2.92 13.58 -8.99
N ASN A 67 3.73 14.15 -8.10
CA ASN A 67 5.19 14.19 -8.23
C ASN A 67 5.92 13.45 -7.09
N LYS A 68 5.15 13.04 -6.07
CA LYS A 68 5.63 12.38 -4.85
C LYS A 68 4.54 11.47 -4.31
N MET A 69 4.96 10.37 -3.69
CA MET A 69 4.14 9.50 -2.88
C MET A 69 4.73 9.44 -1.47
N VAL A 70 3.87 9.57 -0.44
CA VAL A 70 4.25 9.37 0.96
C VAL A 70 3.39 8.25 1.52
N VAL A 71 4.01 7.23 2.10
CA VAL A 71 3.30 6.05 2.62
C VAL A 71 3.56 5.83 4.11
N PHE A 72 2.50 5.41 4.79
CA PHE A 72 2.49 5.02 6.20
C PHE A 72 1.85 3.64 6.33
N GLY A 73 2.30 2.84 7.29
CA GLY A 73 1.78 1.50 7.49
C GLY A 73 2.75 0.60 8.23
N ASP A 74 2.65 -0.68 7.93
CA ASP A 74 3.36 -1.77 8.61
C ASP A 74 4.27 -2.57 7.66
N SER A 75 4.39 -3.88 7.87
CA SER A 75 5.31 -4.77 7.14
C SER A 75 4.94 -4.94 5.67
N PHE A 76 3.67 -4.81 5.29
CA PHE A 76 3.25 -4.85 3.88
C PHE A 76 3.69 -3.60 3.11
N THR A 77 4.12 -2.56 3.84
CA THR A 77 4.52 -1.27 3.28
C THR A 77 5.96 -0.90 3.64
N ASP A 78 6.62 -1.56 4.59
CA ASP A 78 7.99 -1.24 4.98
C ASP A 78 9.02 -1.72 3.94
N ASN A 79 9.86 -0.79 3.45
CA ASN A 79 11.00 -1.07 2.58
C ASN A 79 12.37 -0.93 3.29
N GLY A 80 12.44 -1.29 4.58
CA GLY A 80 13.70 -1.43 5.35
C GLY A 80 13.90 -0.47 6.53
N ASN A 81 12.83 0.13 7.07
CA ASN A 81 12.92 1.02 8.24
C ASN A 81 13.19 0.16 9.47
N VAL A 82 12.49 -0.97 9.59
CA VAL A 82 12.81 -2.01 10.59
C VAL A 82 14.20 -2.60 10.37
N TYR A 83 14.60 -2.82 9.11
CA TYR A 83 15.96 -3.28 8.80
C TYR A 83 17.03 -2.33 9.33
N ASN A 84 16.85 -1.03 9.16
CA ASN A 84 17.77 -0.06 9.73
C ASN A 84 17.66 0.02 11.27
N LEU A 85 16.45 -0.02 11.82
CA LEU A 85 16.20 0.01 13.27
C LEU A 85 16.92 -1.11 14.01
N THR A 86 16.94 -2.30 13.42
CA THR A 86 17.51 -3.52 14.03
C THR A 86 18.99 -3.73 13.69
N ASN A 87 19.67 -2.69 13.21
CA ASN A 87 21.06 -2.76 12.75
C ASN A 87 21.26 -3.85 11.68
N LYS A 88 20.32 -3.95 10.74
CA LYS A 88 20.33 -4.87 9.59
C LYS A 88 20.20 -6.35 9.95
N ASN A 89 19.65 -6.64 11.13
CA ASN A 89 19.46 -8.02 11.61
C ASN A 89 18.05 -8.56 11.36
N TRP A 90 17.06 -7.70 11.15
CA TRP A 90 15.67 -8.09 10.95
C TRP A 90 14.94 -7.15 9.96
N PRO A 91 14.17 -7.61 8.97
CA PRO A 91 13.84 -9.00 8.62
C PRO A 91 15.05 -9.88 8.28
N SER A 92 14.82 -11.19 8.19
CA SER A 92 15.87 -12.18 7.93
C SER A 92 16.57 -11.95 6.59
N LYS A 93 17.70 -12.64 6.37
CA LYS A 93 18.43 -12.59 5.08
C LYS A 93 17.67 -13.26 3.93
N ILE A 94 16.65 -14.07 4.21
CA ILE A 94 15.77 -14.67 3.19
C ILE A 94 14.90 -13.58 2.55
N ASN A 95 14.54 -12.57 3.33
CA ASN A 95 13.76 -11.44 2.84
C ASN A 95 14.56 -10.54 1.90
N TYR A 96 13.86 -9.90 0.97
CA TYR A 96 14.48 -9.01 -0.02
C TYR A 96 14.94 -7.68 0.60
N LYS A 97 16.25 -7.52 0.82
CA LYS A 97 16.87 -6.23 1.20
C LYS A 97 16.16 -5.47 2.34
N GLY A 98 15.64 -6.19 3.33
CA GLY A 98 14.93 -5.61 4.47
C GLY A 98 13.43 -5.37 4.31
N HIS A 99 12.82 -5.81 3.20
CA HIS A 99 11.37 -5.92 3.03
C HIS A 99 10.84 -7.13 3.81
N PHE A 100 9.53 -7.23 4.00
CA PHE A 100 8.88 -8.42 4.57
C PHE A 100 8.36 -9.38 3.49
N CYS A 101 8.96 -9.35 2.30
CA CYS A 101 8.65 -10.26 1.19
C CYS A 101 9.92 -10.61 0.39
N ASP A 102 9.76 -11.34 -0.71
CA ASP A 102 10.81 -11.79 -1.63
C ASP A 102 11.18 -10.79 -2.74
N GLY A 103 10.64 -9.57 -2.70
CA GLY A 103 10.92 -8.55 -3.70
C GLY A 103 10.40 -7.16 -3.33
N LYS A 104 10.04 -6.38 -4.34
CA LYS A 104 9.41 -5.06 -4.14
C LYS A 104 8.02 -5.19 -3.53
N ILE A 105 7.63 -4.19 -2.78
CA ILE A 105 6.28 -4.04 -2.23
C ILE A 105 5.38 -3.18 -3.12
N TRP A 106 4.07 -3.23 -2.86
CA TRP A 106 3.05 -2.54 -3.65
C TRP A 106 3.33 -1.03 -3.82
N ALA A 107 3.86 -0.38 -2.77
CA ALA A 107 4.13 1.05 -2.77
C ALA A 107 5.28 1.43 -3.72
N GLU A 108 6.29 0.55 -3.87
CA GLU A 108 7.40 0.75 -4.79
C GLU A 108 6.94 0.58 -6.24
N TYR A 109 6.22 -0.51 -6.53
CA TYR A 109 5.63 -0.71 -7.85
C TYR A 109 4.70 0.45 -8.24
N LEU A 110 3.82 0.88 -7.33
CA LEU A 110 2.91 1.99 -7.61
C LEU A 110 3.66 3.31 -7.85
N ALA A 111 4.71 3.60 -7.07
CA ALA A 111 5.54 4.79 -7.28
C ALA A 111 6.25 4.77 -8.64
N GLU A 112 6.73 3.60 -9.08
CA GLU A 112 7.32 3.41 -10.42
C GLU A 112 6.27 3.58 -11.53
N MET A 113 5.08 2.99 -11.37
CA MET A 113 3.97 3.15 -12.31
C MET A 113 3.52 4.62 -12.41
N LEU A 114 3.55 5.36 -11.31
CA LEU A 114 3.23 6.80 -11.29
C LEU A 114 4.42 7.66 -11.74
N ASN A 115 5.63 7.11 -11.81
CA ASN A 115 6.89 7.83 -12.02
C ASN A 115 7.10 8.97 -11.00
N VAL A 116 6.96 8.65 -9.72
CA VAL A 116 7.08 9.60 -8.60
C VAL A 116 8.11 9.15 -7.58
N LYS A 117 8.63 10.10 -6.80
CA LYS A 117 9.49 9.76 -5.65
C LYS A 117 8.65 9.15 -4.53
N LEU A 118 9.12 8.06 -3.95
CA LEU A 118 8.52 7.43 -2.78
C LEU A 118 9.24 7.87 -1.50
N GLU A 119 8.49 8.33 -0.50
CA GLU A 119 8.96 8.53 0.87
C GLU A 119 8.15 7.59 1.80
N ASN A 120 8.85 6.71 2.50
CA ASN A 120 8.23 5.58 3.18
C ASN A 120 8.49 5.64 4.70
N TYR A 121 7.42 5.87 5.44
CA TYR A 121 7.42 5.95 6.90
C TYR A 121 6.94 4.67 7.58
N ALA A 122 6.59 3.62 6.83
CA ALA A 122 6.07 2.37 7.38
C ALA A 122 7.15 1.61 8.16
N PHE A 123 6.74 0.93 9.25
CA PHE A 123 7.61 0.06 10.04
C PHE A 123 6.94 -1.30 10.22
N GLY A 124 7.60 -2.39 9.85
CA GLY A 124 7.08 -3.73 10.09
C GLY A 124 6.68 -3.98 11.55
N GLY A 125 5.45 -4.43 11.78
CA GLY A 125 4.86 -4.60 13.10
C GLY A 125 4.19 -3.35 13.69
N ALA A 126 4.05 -2.27 12.90
CA ALA A 126 3.31 -1.09 13.32
C ALA A 126 1.81 -1.40 13.49
N THR A 127 1.23 -0.82 14.54
CA THR A 127 -0.22 -0.78 14.83
C THR A 127 -0.81 0.57 14.42
N ALA A 128 -2.13 0.77 14.58
CA ALA A 128 -2.77 2.05 14.29
C ALA A 128 -2.25 3.19 15.19
N ASP A 129 -2.11 2.96 16.50
CA ASP A 129 -1.57 3.90 17.49
C ASP A 129 -0.80 3.14 18.59
N SER A 130 0.48 3.46 18.78
CA SER A 130 1.32 2.86 19.82
C SER A 130 0.77 3.06 21.25
N LYS A 131 -0.05 4.09 21.47
CA LYS A 131 -0.70 4.33 22.77
C LYS A 131 -1.91 3.44 23.02
N PHE A 132 -2.53 2.92 21.95
CA PHE A 132 -3.65 1.99 22.06
C PHE A 132 -3.13 0.55 22.11
N VAL A 133 -2.33 0.15 21.12
CA VAL A 133 -1.63 -1.13 21.09
C VAL A 133 -0.18 -0.88 20.68
N GLN A 134 0.79 -1.25 21.52
CA GLN A 134 2.20 -1.07 21.19
C GLN A 134 2.66 -2.13 20.16
N GLY A 135 2.98 -1.68 18.94
CA GLY A 135 3.58 -2.52 17.92
C GLY A 135 5.00 -2.97 18.26
N SER A 136 5.40 -4.16 17.79
CA SER A 136 6.75 -4.69 17.96
C SER A 136 7.22 -5.50 16.75
N THR A 137 8.53 -5.73 16.61
CA THR A 137 9.09 -6.46 15.47
C THR A 137 10.29 -7.33 15.83
N GLY A 138 10.38 -8.45 15.10
CA GLY A 138 11.47 -9.42 15.17
C GLY A 138 11.58 -10.20 16.48
N PRO A 139 12.54 -11.14 16.55
CA PRO A 139 12.70 -12.04 17.70
C PRO A 139 12.92 -11.31 19.03
N ASN A 140 13.60 -10.16 18.98
CA ASN A 140 13.88 -9.32 20.14
C ASN A 140 12.72 -8.37 20.51
N LYS A 141 11.58 -8.43 19.81
CA LYS A 141 10.38 -7.60 20.04
C LYS A 141 10.69 -6.10 20.12
N HIS A 142 11.54 -5.59 19.22
CA HIS A 142 11.84 -4.16 19.17
C HIS A 142 10.54 -3.37 19.00
N LYS A 143 10.31 -2.38 19.87
CA LYS A 143 9.15 -1.50 19.76
C LYS A 143 9.24 -0.70 18.45
N VAL A 144 8.13 -0.63 17.72
CA VAL A 144 8.02 0.14 16.47
C VAL A 144 6.90 1.17 16.58
N PRO A 145 7.02 2.30 15.86
CA PRO A 145 5.99 3.34 15.88
C PRO A 145 4.72 2.87 15.16
N GLY A 146 3.56 3.13 15.78
CA GLY A 146 2.27 3.00 15.12
C GLY A 146 2.10 4.05 14.02
N ILE A 147 1.11 3.86 13.16
CA ILE A 147 0.81 4.73 12.02
C ILE A 147 0.63 6.19 12.47
N LYS A 148 -0.03 6.42 13.60
CA LYS A 148 -0.17 7.76 14.19
C LYS A 148 1.18 8.41 14.48
N GLN A 149 2.11 7.69 15.09
CA GLN A 149 3.46 8.20 15.40
C GLN A 149 4.29 8.42 14.13
N GLN A 150 4.11 7.57 13.11
CA GLN A 150 4.73 7.78 11.79
C GLN A 150 4.24 9.09 11.14
N ILE A 151 2.94 9.37 11.20
CA ILE A 151 2.34 10.63 10.72
C ILE A 151 2.82 11.83 11.54
N GLU A 152 2.87 11.71 12.87
CA GLU A 152 3.41 12.76 13.76
C GLU A 152 4.88 13.07 13.45
N ALA A 153 5.69 12.05 13.12
CA ALA A 153 7.07 12.22 12.71
C ALA A 153 7.18 12.96 11.36
N PHE A 154 6.35 12.58 10.37
CA PHE A 154 6.27 13.29 9.11
C PHE A 154 5.85 14.76 9.29
N ILE A 155 4.82 15.03 10.08
CA ILE A 155 4.37 16.39 10.40
C ILE A 155 5.53 17.16 11.05
N SER A 156 6.17 16.58 12.07
CA SER A 156 7.29 17.22 12.78
C SER A 156 8.46 17.55 11.85
N ALA A 157 8.78 16.68 10.90
CA ALA A 157 9.85 16.92 9.93
C ALA A 157 9.53 18.05 8.94
N ASN A 158 8.25 18.23 8.57
CA ASN A 158 7.81 19.18 7.56
C ASN A 158 7.22 20.49 8.15
N THR A 159 7.06 20.59 9.47
CA THR A 159 6.58 21.82 10.14
C THR A 159 7.66 22.58 10.90
N LYS A 160 8.87 22.00 11.04
CA LYS A 160 10.02 22.68 11.64
C LYS A 160 10.52 23.83 10.76
N SER A 161 9.91 25.00 10.92
CA SER A 161 10.60 26.28 10.75
C SER A 161 11.75 26.38 11.77
N GLU A 162 12.81 27.11 11.45
CA GLU A 162 14.12 27.20 12.13
C GLU A 162 14.15 27.45 13.66
N LYS A 163 13.02 27.52 14.38
CA LYS A 163 12.98 27.80 15.82
C LYS A 163 13.67 26.77 16.72
N SER A 164 14.06 25.58 16.22
CA SER A 164 14.78 24.57 17.02
C SER A 164 16.24 24.34 16.64
N MET A 165 16.84 25.12 15.73
CA MET A 165 18.30 25.03 15.46
C MET A 165 19.15 26.02 16.27
N ASN A 166 18.53 26.97 16.99
CA ASN A 166 19.22 27.91 17.89
C ASN A 166 19.24 27.53 19.37
N SER A 167 18.78 26.32 19.73
CA SER A 167 18.84 25.81 21.10
C SER A 167 19.64 24.51 21.20
N ASN A 168 20.78 24.44 20.51
CA ASN A 168 21.79 23.44 20.84
C ASN A 168 22.70 24.01 21.94
N PRO A 169 22.58 23.61 23.22
CA PRO A 169 23.41 24.15 24.30
C PRO A 169 24.91 23.84 24.10
N LYS A 170 25.26 22.85 23.26
CA LYS A 170 26.66 22.57 22.87
C LYS A 170 27.19 23.52 21.80
N LEU A 171 26.33 24.11 20.95
CA LEU A 171 26.75 25.07 19.92
C LEU A 171 26.90 26.49 20.48
N ASN A 172 26.05 26.87 21.46
CA ASN A 172 26.17 28.15 22.18
C ASN A 172 27.44 28.19 23.04
N LYS A 173 27.90 27.04 23.54
CA LYS A 173 29.18 26.91 24.25
C LYS A 173 30.40 26.92 23.33
N LEU A 174 30.27 26.57 22.05
CA LEU A 174 31.36 26.73 21.07
C LEU A 174 31.41 28.16 20.50
N GLN A 175 30.25 28.79 20.27
CA GLN A 175 30.17 30.16 19.77
C GLN A 175 30.66 31.21 20.79
N SER A 176 30.53 30.94 22.09
CA SER A 176 31.13 31.79 23.13
C SER A 176 32.66 31.68 23.20
N PHE A 177 33.26 30.58 22.70
CA PHE A 177 34.70 30.37 22.67
C PHE A 177 35.38 30.96 21.42
N PHE A 178 34.65 31.17 20.31
CA PHE A 178 35.22 31.70 19.05
C PHE A 178 34.88 33.18 18.80
N LYS A 179 34.82 34.01 19.85
CA LYS A 179 34.85 35.48 19.72
C LYS A 179 36.26 35.95 19.34
N VAL A 180 36.76 35.53 18.18
CA VAL A 180 37.95 36.13 17.56
C VAL A 180 37.70 36.27 16.05
N ASN A 181 37.50 37.53 15.65
CA ASN A 181 37.63 38.10 14.30
C ASN A 181 37.23 37.24 13.09
N ALA A 182 35.97 37.35 12.67
CA ALA A 182 35.52 36.86 11.36
C ALA A 182 34.89 37.98 10.52
N ASN A 183 35.68 38.98 10.13
CA ASN A 183 35.36 39.89 9.02
C ASN A 183 35.71 39.26 7.65
N SER A 184 35.34 37.99 7.44
CA SER A 184 35.50 37.31 6.16
C SER A 184 34.18 37.30 5.38
N THR A 185 34.09 38.16 4.37
CA THR A 185 33.03 38.20 3.35
C THR A 185 32.83 36.85 2.65
N ARG A 186 33.83 35.95 2.70
CA ARG A 186 33.78 34.59 2.13
C ARG A 186 32.87 33.66 2.95
N LEU A 187 32.86 33.78 4.28
CA LEU A 187 32.00 32.96 5.16
C LEU A 187 30.52 33.36 5.04
N LYS A 188 30.24 34.66 4.89
CA LYS A 188 28.89 35.17 4.60
C LYS A 188 28.36 34.69 3.24
N LYS A 189 29.24 34.56 2.23
CA LYS A 189 28.89 34.02 0.90
C LYS A 189 28.66 32.49 0.93
N PHE A 190 29.40 31.76 1.77
CA PHE A 190 29.21 30.32 1.97
C PHE A 190 27.93 30.00 2.76
N MET A 191 27.61 30.80 3.78
CA MET A 191 26.36 30.72 4.55
C MET A 191 25.13 31.12 3.72
N LYS A 192 25.23 32.12 2.83
CA LYS A 192 24.15 32.47 1.89
C LYS A 192 23.88 31.40 0.84
N LYS A 193 24.87 30.58 0.45
CA LYS A 193 24.70 29.50 -0.54
C LYS A 193 24.06 28.24 0.07
N LYS A 194 23.97 28.17 1.41
CA LYS A 194 23.33 27.09 2.18
C LYS A 194 22.03 27.55 2.86
N SER A 195 21.36 28.60 2.36
CA SER A 195 19.95 28.82 2.71
C SER A 195 19.16 27.65 2.13
N SER A 196 18.91 26.63 2.96
CA SER A 196 17.97 25.56 2.68
C SER A 196 16.68 26.20 2.19
N LYS A 197 16.23 25.79 1.00
CA LYS A 197 14.85 26.08 0.56
C LYS A 197 13.93 25.78 1.75
N GLN A 198 13.08 26.74 2.11
CA GLN A 198 11.97 26.51 3.04
C GLN A 198 11.33 25.15 2.70
N PRO A 199 11.01 24.30 3.69
CA PRO A 199 10.26 23.08 3.39
C PRO A 199 9.00 23.51 2.64
N ASN A 200 8.87 23.04 1.41
CA ASN A 200 7.70 23.35 0.60
C ASN A 200 6.54 22.54 1.19
N ASN A 201 5.75 23.16 2.06
CA ASN A 201 4.59 22.55 2.71
C ASN A 201 3.38 22.44 1.78
N ASP A 202 3.59 22.64 0.47
CA ASP A 202 2.62 22.34 -0.56
C ASP A 202 2.68 20.85 -0.93
N PHE A 203 1.67 20.13 -0.47
CA PHE A 203 1.46 18.71 -0.75
C PHE A 203 0.33 18.46 -1.76
N SER A 204 -0.11 19.48 -2.51
CA SER A 204 -1.19 19.37 -3.49
C SER A 204 -0.94 18.34 -4.59
N LYS A 205 0.34 18.06 -4.89
CA LYS A 205 0.79 17.03 -5.86
C LYS A 205 1.41 15.80 -5.20
N THR A 206 1.15 15.58 -3.91
CA THR A 206 1.60 14.38 -3.20
C THR A 206 0.44 13.41 -3.01
N LEU A 207 0.64 12.14 -3.37
CA LEU A 207 -0.27 11.05 -3.03
C LEU A 207 0.13 10.51 -1.65
N PHE A 208 -0.78 10.61 -0.68
CA PHE A 208 -0.59 9.94 0.60
C PHE A 208 -1.32 8.61 0.60
N ALA A 209 -0.68 7.57 1.11
CA ALA A 209 -1.34 6.30 1.36
C ALA A 209 -1.09 5.81 2.79
N VAL A 210 -2.13 5.24 3.39
CA VAL A 210 -2.09 4.70 4.76
C VAL A 210 -2.71 3.32 4.72
N TRP A 211 -1.96 2.30 5.12
CA TRP A 211 -2.47 0.94 5.19
C TRP A 211 -2.11 0.29 6.53
N ASP A 212 -3.13 -0.03 7.31
CA ASP A 212 -3.08 -0.89 8.49
C ASP A 212 -3.52 -2.31 8.07
N THR A 213 -2.67 -3.30 8.29
CA THR A 213 -2.92 -4.70 7.93
C THR A 213 -3.22 -5.59 9.14
N GLY A 214 -3.57 -5.00 10.28
CA GLY A 214 -4.25 -5.72 11.37
C GLY A 214 -3.34 -6.18 12.51
N ASN A 215 -2.16 -5.58 12.64
CA ASN A 215 -1.24 -5.85 13.76
C ASN A 215 -1.88 -5.60 15.12
N ASP A 216 -2.80 -4.63 15.24
CA ASP A 216 -3.57 -4.37 16.46
C ASP A 216 -4.30 -5.63 16.95
N TYR A 217 -4.90 -6.39 16.04
CA TYR A 217 -5.58 -7.62 16.36
C TYR A 217 -4.60 -8.74 16.69
N TYR A 218 -3.51 -8.86 15.92
CA TYR A 218 -2.47 -9.83 16.21
C TYR A 218 -1.89 -9.66 17.63
N PHE A 219 -1.44 -8.46 17.98
CA PHE A 219 -0.80 -8.20 19.27
C PHE A 219 -1.75 -8.27 20.48
N THR A 220 -3.06 -8.21 20.24
CA THR A 220 -4.07 -8.34 21.29
C THR A 220 -4.74 -9.71 21.30
N ASN A 221 -4.22 -10.69 20.55
CA ASN A 221 -4.83 -11.99 20.40
C ASN A 221 -6.31 -11.90 19.97
N MET A 222 -6.57 -11.07 18.98
CA MET A 222 -7.87 -10.76 18.38
C MET A 222 -8.89 -10.09 19.30
N THR A 223 -8.45 -9.49 20.42
CA THR A 223 -9.37 -8.83 21.38
C THR A 223 -9.51 -7.32 21.19
N ALA A 224 -8.65 -6.65 20.40
CA ALA A 224 -8.77 -5.23 20.12
C ALA A 224 -10.12 -4.90 19.47
N SER A 225 -10.78 -3.83 19.94
CA SER A 225 -12.05 -3.36 19.38
C SER A 225 -11.85 -2.79 17.98
N PRO A 226 -12.56 -3.30 16.94
CA PRO A 226 -12.43 -2.75 15.60
C PRO A 226 -12.79 -1.27 15.48
N LEU A 227 -13.73 -0.80 16.29
CA LEU A 227 -14.10 0.61 16.31
C LEU A 227 -12.95 1.49 16.82
N LEU A 228 -12.22 1.06 17.86
CA LEU A 228 -11.13 1.83 18.46
C LEU A 228 -9.87 1.84 17.57
N VAL A 229 -9.58 0.72 16.89
CA VAL A 229 -8.52 0.67 15.86
C VAL A 229 -8.84 1.66 14.74
N VAL A 230 -10.06 1.62 14.20
CA VAL A 230 -10.50 2.56 13.15
C VAL A 230 -10.45 4.01 13.62
N GLN A 231 -10.90 4.32 14.84
CA GLN A 231 -10.79 5.67 15.41
C GLN A 231 -9.33 6.16 15.46
N SER A 232 -8.40 5.29 15.85
CA SER A 232 -6.97 5.62 15.89
C SER A 232 -6.41 5.99 14.50
N ILE A 233 -6.81 5.24 13.45
CA ILE A 233 -6.46 5.58 12.07
C ILE A 233 -7.04 6.94 11.68
N LEU A 234 -8.34 7.17 11.94
CA LEU A 234 -9.02 8.41 11.57
C LEU A 234 -8.46 9.64 12.30
N ASP A 235 -8.09 9.51 13.57
CA ASP A 235 -7.42 10.57 14.33
C ASP A 235 -6.08 10.92 13.69
N ALA A 236 -5.30 9.93 13.28
CA ALA A 236 -4.04 10.15 12.57
C ALA A 236 -4.25 10.85 11.22
N LEU A 237 -5.28 10.48 10.45
CA LEU A 237 -5.64 11.15 9.20
C LEU A 237 -6.08 12.61 9.44
N HIS A 238 -6.84 12.88 10.51
CA HIS A 238 -7.22 14.23 10.89
C HIS A 238 -6.01 15.08 11.26
N LEU A 239 -5.04 14.53 12.00
CA LEU A 239 -3.77 15.22 12.29
C LEU A 239 -3.02 15.59 11.02
N LEU A 240 -2.91 14.66 10.06
CA LEU A 240 -2.23 14.88 8.79
C LEU A 240 -2.88 16.01 7.97
N VAL A 241 -4.19 15.92 7.73
CA VAL A 241 -4.92 16.89 6.88
C VAL A 241 -5.04 18.25 7.56
N LYS A 242 -5.20 18.30 8.89
CA LYS A 242 -5.19 19.56 9.64
C LYS A 242 -3.83 20.26 9.56
N SER A 243 -2.74 19.49 9.58
CA SER A 243 -1.38 20.03 9.50
C SER A 243 -1.02 20.53 8.09
N PHE A 244 -1.59 19.90 7.06
CA PHE A 244 -1.32 20.25 5.66
C PHE A 244 -2.62 20.34 4.83
N PRO A 245 -3.30 21.52 4.85
CA PRO A 245 -4.57 21.71 4.15
C PRO A 245 -4.51 21.58 2.62
N THR A 246 -3.31 21.54 2.03
CA THR A 246 -3.11 21.33 0.58
C THR A 246 -3.28 19.87 0.16
N ILE A 247 -3.32 18.93 1.11
CA ILE A 247 -3.60 17.51 0.84
C ILE A 247 -5.02 17.39 0.26
N SER A 248 -5.13 16.84 -0.95
CA SER A 248 -6.41 16.72 -1.67
C SER A 248 -6.87 15.29 -1.89
N THR A 249 -5.99 14.30 -1.72
CA THR A 249 -6.31 12.89 -1.95
C THR A 249 -5.55 11.98 -1.00
N LEU A 250 -6.24 11.01 -0.41
CA LEU A 250 -5.67 9.90 0.36
C LEU A 250 -6.06 8.57 -0.28
N LEU A 251 -5.10 7.65 -0.40
CA LEU A 251 -5.32 6.27 -0.81
C LEU A 251 -5.38 5.39 0.46
N ILE A 252 -6.54 4.77 0.70
CA ILE A 252 -6.77 3.99 1.93
C ILE A 252 -7.27 2.60 1.55
N PRO A 253 -6.42 1.57 1.63
CA PRO A 253 -6.85 0.20 1.52
C PRO A 253 -7.51 -0.29 2.82
N ASN A 254 -8.47 -1.20 2.67
CA ASN A 254 -9.07 -1.89 3.80
C ASN A 254 -8.30 -3.17 4.15
N LEU A 255 -8.73 -3.83 5.22
CA LEU A 255 -8.05 -5.00 5.77
C LEU A 255 -8.43 -6.25 4.95
N PRO A 256 -7.48 -7.03 4.41
CA PRO A 256 -7.76 -8.36 3.86
C PRO A 256 -8.33 -9.32 4.92
N ASP A 257 -8.98 -10.40 4.48
CA ASP A 257 -9.45 -11.44 5.41
C ASP A 257 -8.26 -12.17 6.04
N LEU A 258 -7.97 -11.82 7.29
CA LEU A 258 -6.87 -12.39 8.07
C LEU A 258 -7.04 -13.89 8.31
N SER A 259 -8.26 -14.44 8.29
CA SER A 259 -8.50 -15.87 8.53
C SER A 259 -7.86 -16.79 7.47
N LYS A 260 -7.48 -16.22 6.32
CA LYS A 260 -6.84 -16.91 5.20
C LYS A 260 -5.33 -16.91 5.25
N VAL A 261 -4.73 -16.10 6.13
CA VAL A 261 -3.28 -15.98 6.27
C VAL A 261 -2.71 -17.29 6.84
N PRO A 262 -1.61 -17.85 6.29
CA PRO A 262 -1.11 -19.18 6.68
C PRO A 262 -0.82 -19.33 8.18
N TYR A 263 -0.42 -18.26 8.86
CA TYR A 263 -0.22 -18.25 10.31
C TYR A 263 -1.45 -18.76 11.09
N PHE A 264 -2.66 -18.45 10.61
CA PHE A 264 -3.92 -18.88 11.25
C PHE A 264 -4.44 -20.21 10.72
N LYS A 265 -3.62 -20.99 10.00
CA LYS A 265 -4.03 -22.27 9.40
C LYS A 265 -4.58 -23.26 10.43
N SER A 266 -4.03 -23.26 11.65
CA SER A 266 -4.39 -24.14 12.76
C SER A 266 -5.70 -23.78 13.48
N MET A 267 -6.26 -22.59 13.25
CA MET A 267 -7.54 -22.19 13.83
C MET A 267 -8.68 -23.10 13.36
N THR A 268 -9.61 -23.40 14.26
CA THR A 268 -10.87 -24.07 13.96
C THR A 268 -11.74 -23.24 13.03
N THR A 269 -12.73 -23.87 12.38
CA THR A 269 -13.71 -23.17 11.53
C THR A 269 -14.40 -22.03 12.27
N LEU A 270 -14.82 -22.25 13.52
CA LEU A 270 -15.50 -21.23 14.32
C LEU A 270 -14.57 -20.04 14.65
N GLU A 271 -13.30 -20.30 14.96
CA GLU A 271 -12.32 -19.24 15.20
C GLU A 271 -12.05 -18.42 13.92
N LYS A 272 -11.91 -19.09 12.77
CA LYS A 272 -11.76 -18.41 11.48
C LYS A 272 -12.98 -17.56 11.14
N GLU A 273 -14.20 -18.06 11.36
CA GLU A 273 -15.43 -17.29 11.17
C GLU A 273 -15.49 -16.05 12.07
N ASN A 274 -15.06 -16.18 13.33
CA ASN A 274 -15.01 -15.05 14.26
C ASN A 274 -13.96 -14.01 13.81
N LEU A 275 -12.80 -14.45 13.32
CA LEU A 275 -11.78 -13.58 12.76
C LEU A 275 -12.28 -12.85 11.50
N SER A 276 -12.94 -13.55 10.57
CA SER A 276 -13.56 -12.92 9.39
C SER A 276 -14.63 -11.89 9.78
N LYS A 277 -15.44 -12.17 10.82
CA LYS A 277 -16.46 -11.21 11.34
C LYS A 277 -15.81 -9.97 11.97
N LEU A 278 -14.70 -10.15 12.68
CA LEU A 278 -13.92 -9.05 13.25
C LEU A 278 -13.36 -8.16 12.13
N VAL A 279 -12.74 -8.74 11.10
CA VAL A 279 -12.25 -8.02 9.92
C VAL A 279 -13.38 -7.31 9.16
N ALA A 280 -14.52 -7.98 8.97
CA ALA A 280 -15.68 -7.38 8.33
C ALA A 280 -16.22 -6.17 9.12
N SER A 281 -16.21 -6.25 10.45
CA SER A 281 -16.59 -5.15 11.34
C SER A 281 -15.61 -3.98 11.23
N HIS A 282 -14.29 -4.24 11.21
CA HIS A 282 -13.27 -3.22 10.94
C HIS A 282 -13.55 -2.51 9.62
N ASN A 283 -13.68 -3.27 8.52
CA ASN A 283 -13.85 -2.71 7.18
C ASN A 283 -15.15 -1.89 7.05
N LYS A 284 -16.22 -2.33 7.71
CA LYS A 284 -17.47 -1.56 7.80
C LYS A 284 -17.24 -0.22 8.50
N TYR A 285 -16.66 -0.22 9.70
CA TYR A 285 -16.41 1.02 10.45
C TYR A 285 -15.45 1.94 9.71
N LEU A 286 -14.39 1.41 9.10
CA LEU A 286 -13.42 2.18 8.32
C LEU A 286 -14.11 2.94 7.19
N LEU A 287 -14.91 2.25 6.36
CA LEU A 287 -15.63 2.90 5.27
C LEU A 287 -16.62 3.96 5.76
N GLU A 288 -17.41 3.64 6.78
CA GLU A 288 -18.39 4.58 7.36
C GLU A 288 -17.72 5.87 7.88
N HIS A 289 -16.57 5.74 8.56
CA HIS A 289 -15.86 6.89 9.11
C HIS A 289 -15.06 7.66 8.05
N LEU A 290 -14.47 7.00 7.06
CA LEU A 290 -13.81 7.66 5.94
C LEU A 290 -14.77 8.50 5.10
N VAL A 291 -16.03 8.07 4.93
CA VAL A 291 -17.06 8.88 4.27
C VAL A 291 -17.34 10.16 5.05
N LYS A 292 -17.47 10.07 6.38
CA LYS A 292 -17.66 11.24 7.26
C LYS A 292 -16.45 12.17 7.21
N PHE A 293 -15.24 11.60 7.31
CA PHE A 293 -13.98 12.31 7.20
C PHE A 293 -13.86 13.09 5.88
N SER A 294 -14.16 12.45 4.75
CA SER A 294 -14.09 13.06 3.43
C SER A 294 -15.05 14.25 3.31
N ARG A 295 -16.29 14.10 3.80
CA ARG A 295 -17.28 15.20 3.83
C ARG A 295 -16.83 16.37 4.71
N ALA A 296 -16.24 16.08 5.87
CA ALA A 296 -15.82 17.10 6.83
C ALA A 296 -14.56 17.87 6.38
N THR A 297 -13.65 17.22 5.65
CA THR A 297 -12.35 17.78 5.28
C THR A 297 -12.26 18.24 3.83
N GLY A 298 -13.17 17.78 2.96
CA GLY A 298 -13.09 17.97 1.52
C GLY A 298 -12.03 17.11 0.83
N VAL A 299 -11.28 16.30 1.58
CA VAL A 299 -10.24 15.41 1.04
C VAL A 299 -10.88 14.21 0.34
N LYS A 300 -10.45 13.94 -0.90
CA LYS A 300 -10.90 12.76 -1.64
C LYS A 300 -10.29 11.50 -1.04
N ILE A 301 -11.13 10.52 -0.71
CA ILE A 301 -10.67 9.18 -0.34
C ILE A 301 -10.75 8.27 -1.57
N VAL A 302 -9.61 7.69 -1.93
CA VAL A 302 -9.53 6.57 -2.87
C VAL A 302 -9.47 5.31 -2.03
N TYR A 303 -10.62 4.67 -1.85
CA TYR A 303 -10.78 3.50 -1.00
C TYR A 303 -10.56 2.22 -1.80
N LEU A 304 -9.65 1.35 -1.34
CA LEU A 304 -9.34 0.08 -2.00
C LEU A 304 -9.97 -1.07 -1.22
N LYS A 305 -10.81 -1.86 -1.91
CA LYS A 305 -11.44 -3.07 -1.38
C LYS A 305 -10.48 -4.27 -1.48
N CYS A 306 -9.42 -4.23 -0.69
CA CYS A 306 -8.41 -5.29 -0.60
C CYS A 306 -9.02 -6.63 -0.20
N ASP A 307 -9.98 -6.64 0.73
CA ASP A 307 -10.74 -7.85 1.08
C ASP A 307 -11.26 -8.56 -0.17
N LYS A 308 -11.94 -7.83 -1.06
CA LYS A 308 -12.48 -8.38 -2.31
C LYS A 308 -11.44 -8.63 -3.38
N PHE A 309 -10.40 -7.81 -3.44
CA PHE A 309 -9.32 -7.98 -4.39
C PHE A 309 -8.54 -9.28 -4.13
N PHE A 310 -8.14 -9.54 -2.88
CA PHE A 310 -7.40 -10.75 -2.53
C PHE A 310 -8.28 -11.99 -2.61
N ASP A 311 -9.55 -11.91 -2.22
CA ASP A 311 -10.53 -12.99 -2.47
C ASP A 311 -10.56 -13.38 -3.96
N ALA A 312 -10.69 -12.38 -4.85
CA ALA A 312 -10.73 -12.60 -6.29
C ALA A 312 -9.40 -13.16 -6.83
N LEU A 313 -8.26 -12.69 -6.32
CA LEU A 313 -6.93 -13.16 -6.75
C LEU A 313 -6.71 -14.62 -6.37
N GLN A 314 -7.12 -15.02 -5.17
CA GLN A 314 -7.03 -16.40 -4.71
C GLN A 314 -7.97 -17.32 -5.51
N SER A 315 -9.22 -16.88 -5.76
CA SER A 315 -10.17 -17.65 -6.58
C SER A 315 -9.71 -17.81 -8.04
N GLY A 316 -9.09 -16.78 -8.63
CA GLY A 316 -8.61 -16.77 -10.01
C GLY A 316 -7.14 -17.18 -10.19
N MET A 317 -6.49 -17.70 -9.14
CA MET A 317 -5.02 -17.82 -9.01
C MET A 317 -4.30 -18.37 -10.26
N ASN A 318 -4.83 -19.40 -10.90
CA ASN A 318 -4.23 -20.02 -12.09
C ASN A 318 -4.11 -19.04 -13.27
N GLY A 319 -5.11 -18.16 -13.45
CA GLY A 319 -5.08 -17.11 -14.49
C GLY A 319 -4.04 -16.02 -14.23
N PHE A 320 -3.52 -15.95 -13.00
CA PHE A 320 -2.49 -15.02 -12.56
C PHE A 320 -1.13 -15.70 -12.32
N GLY A 321 -0.97 -16.95 -12.74
CA GLY A 321 0.29 -17.69 -12.57
C GLY A 321 0.61 -18.02 -11.10
N ILE A 322 -0.39 -18.02 -10.22
CA ILE A 322 -0.28 -18.43 -8.82
C ILE A 322 -0.78 -19.87 -8.73
N SER A 323 0.06 -20.79 -8.22
CA SER A 323 -0.24 -22.22 -8.02
C SER A 323 -0.50 -22.57 -6.55
N ASN A 324 -0.09 -21.74 -5.59
CA ASN A 324 -0.32 -21.97 -4.16
C ASN A 324 -0.84 -20.71 -3.46
N CYS A 325 -2.01 -20.81 -2.83
CA CYS A 325 -2.63 -19.73 -2.05
C CYS A 325 -2.95 -20.11 -0.60
N VAL A 326 -2.40 -21.23 -0.12
CA VAL A 326 -2.73 -21.80 1.21
C VAL A 326 -1.50 -21.81 2.11
N ASP A 327 -0.34 -22.17 1.54
CA ASP A 327 0.90 -22.35 2.29
C ASP A 327 1.88 -21.21 2.01
N ALA A 328 2.73 -20.94 2.99
CA ALA A 328 3.87 -20.05 2.84
C ALA A 328 4.95 -20.70 1.95
N ALA A 329 5.63 -19.88 1.13
CA ALA A 329 6.81 -20.32 0.39
C ALA A 329 8.01 -20.60 1.32
N PHE A 330 8.10 -19.88 2.43
CA PHE A 330 9.16 -20.01 3.43
C PHE A 330 8.61 -20.00 4.86
N ASP A 331 9.02 -20.98 5.66
CA ASP A 331 8.88 -20.91 7.12
C ASP A 331 10.08 -20.12 7.69
N ILE A 332 9.86 -18.82 7.92
CA ILE A 332 10.88 -17.90 8.45
C ILE A 332 10.86 -17.86 9.98
N TYR A 333 9.74 -18.19 10.60
CA TYR A 333 9.49 -17.95 12.02
C TYR A 333 9.68 -19.22 12.88
N GLY A 334 9.53 -20.41 12.32
CA GLY A 334 9.64 -21.70 13.01
C GLY A 334 11.05 -22.08 13.50
N ALA A 335 12.11 -21.40 13.02
CA ALA A 335 13.50 -21.63 13.46
C ALA A 335 13.98 -20.69 14.57
N ASP A 336 13.42 -19.48 14.68
CA ASP A 336 13.93 -18.40 15.56
C ASP A 336 13.22 -18.32 16.92
N GLU A 337 12.03 -18.93 17.09
CA GLU A 337 11.37 -19.01 18.40
C GLU A 337 12.17 -19.81 19.45
N LYS A 338 13.11 -20.66 19.02
CA LYS A 338 13.94 -21.51 19.90
C LYS A 338 15.24 -20.87 20.39
N LYS A 339 15.58 -19.63 19.98
CA LYS A 339 16.84 -18.96 20.36
C LYS A 339 16.67 -17.51 20.84
N SER A 340 15.57 -17.21 21.51
CA SER A 340 15.51 -15.98 22.32
C SER A 340 16.33 -16.15 23.60
N SER A 341 17.65 -15.95 23.50
CA SER A 341 18.42 -15.47 24.66
C SER A 341 18.14 -13.98 24.75
N ILE A 342 17.31 -13.59 25.72
CA ILE A 342 17.00 -12.20 26.07
C ILE A 342 18.33 -11.49 26.37
N ASN A 343 18.89 -10.80 25.39
CA ASN A 343 19.99 -9.86 25.58
C ASN A 343 19.41 -8.47 25.38
N ASP A 344 19.32 -7.72 26.48
CA ASP A 344 18.96 -6.29 26.61
C ASP A 344 18.38 -5.64 25.35
N CYS A 345 17.05 -5.76 25.17
CA CYS A 345 16.33 -4.85 24.31
C CYS A 345 16.26 -3.51 25.06
N SER A 346 17.15 -2.57 24.75
CA SER A 346 17.01 -1.21 25.27
C SER A 346 15.64 -0.68 24.84
N ASP A 347 14.81 -0.31 25.83
CA ASP A 347 13.52 0.39 25.68
C ASP A 347 13.72 1.78 25.04
N LEU A 348 14.22 1.82 23.80
CA LEU A 348 14.39 3.06 23.07
C LEU A 348 13.02 3.48 22.53
N GLU A 349 12.36 4.38 23.27
CA GLU A 349 11.27 5.18 22.72
C GLU A 349 11.80 6.03 21.56
N LEU A 350 11.49 5.62 20.33
CA LEU A 350 11.85 6.37 19.13
C LEU A 350 11.04 7.66 19.08
N ASN A 351 11.70 8.80 19.25
CA ASN A 351 11.06 10.10 19.03
C ASN A 351 11.00 10.44 17.53
N ALA A 352 10.21 11.46 17.19
CA ALA A 352 10.01 11.92 15.80
C ALA A 352 11.32 12.22 15.03
N ASN A 353 12.38 12.69 15.69
CA ASN A 353 13.66 12.95 15.01
C ASN A 353 14.37 11.65 14.65
N ASP A 354 14.32 10.65 15.52
CA ASP A 354 14.98 9.38 15.29
C ASP A 354 14.26 8.60 14.19
N LEU A 355 12.92 8.63 14.19
CA LEU A 355 12.11 8.12 13.08
C LEU A 355 12.46 8.79 11.76
N PHE A 356 12.53 10.12 11.75
CA PHE A 356 12.90 10.86 10.54
C PHE A 356 14.29 10.49 10.03
N LYS A 357 15.29 10.34 10.92
CA LYS A 357 16.64 9.90 10.53
C LYS A 357 16.64 8.51 9.91
N ILE A 358 15.89 7.57 10.48
CA ILE A 358 15.76 6.20 9.94
C ILE A 358 15.17 6.27 8.52
N VAL A 359 14.07 7.00 8.34
CA VAL A 359 13.42 7.17 7.03
C VAL A 359 14.37 7.81 6.02
N GLN A 360 15.10 8.87 6.41
CA GLN A 360 16.01 9.59 5.50
C GLN A 360 17.28 8.81 5.17
N SER A 361 17.75 7.92 6.04
CA SER A 361 18.95 7.09 5.79
C SER A 361 18.80 6.18 4.55
N LYS A 362 17.58 5.96 4.07
CA LYS A 362 17.27 5.24 2.83
C LYS A 362 17.46 6.07 1.56
N SER A 363 17.29 7.40 1.64
CA SER A 363 17.31 8.31 0.47
C SER A 363 18.67 8.43 -0.24
N SER A 364 19.70 7.78 0.30
CA SER A 364 21.07 7.74 -0.25
C SER A 364 21.44 6.43 -0.96
N PHE A 365 20.53 5.45 -1.05
CA PHE A 365 20.78 4.24 -1.86
C PHE A 365 20.52 4.53 -3.34
N SER A 366 21.60 4.83 -4.07
CA SER A 366 21.67 4.64 -5.52
C SER A 366 21.54 3.15 -5.84
N ASP A 367 20.69 2.80 -6.81
CA ASP A 367 20.56 1.51 -7.50
C ASP A 367 21.70 0.52 -7.21
N ILE A 368 21.54 -0.31 -6.18
CA ILE A 368 22.43 -1.46 -5.98
C ILE A 368 21.85 -2.59 -6.83
N SER A 369 22.53 -2.75 -7.98
CA SER A 369 22.51 -3.89 -8.90
C SER A 369 22.06 -5.23 -8.30
N PHE A 370 21.30 -5.95 -9.12
CA PHE A 370 20.87 -7.34 -8.97
C PHE A 370 21.93 -8.21 -8.26
N GLN A 371 21.55 -8.87 -7.16
CA GLN A 371 22.26 -10.05 -6.65
C GLN A 371 21.46 -11.29 -7.09
N PRO A 372 22.10 -12.34 -7.62
CA PRO A 372 21.41 -13.43 -8.28
C PRO A 372 20.73 -14.38 -7.30
N ASP A 373 19.78 -15.13 -7.84
CA ASP A 373 18.90 -16.10 -7.20
C ASP A 373 19.57 -16.93 -6.09
N PHE A 374 19.11 -16.72 -4.86
CA PHE A 374 19.28 -17.71 -3.80
C PHE A 374 18.48 -18.96 -4.19
N LYS A 375 19.20 -20.07 -4.38
CA LYS A 375 18.57 -21.39 -4.57
C LYS A 375 17.71 -21.72 -3.36
N ILE A 376 16.41 -21.82 -3.60
CA ILE A 376 15.39 -22.28 -2.67
C ILE A 376 15.74 -23.72 -2.28
N LYS A 377 15.97 -23.99 -1.00
CA LYS A 377 15.90 -25.37 -0.49
C LYS A 377 14.43 -25.70 -0.33
N GLY A 378 13.87 -26.36 -1.34
CA GLY A 378 12.49 -26.82 -1.33
C GLY A 378 12.27 -27.79 -0.18
N ILE A 379 11.27 -27.49 0.66
CA ILE A 379 10.54 -28.53 1.37
C ILE A 379 9.45 -28.94 0.38
N ASN A 380 9.65 -30.12 -0.22
CA ASN A 380 8.90 -30.77 -1.30
C ASN A 380 9.31 -30.36 -2.72
N GLU A 381 9.89 -31.33 -3.41
CA GLU A 381 10.27 -31.30 -4.81
C GLU A 381 9.02 -31.20 -5.71
N GLN A 382 8.64 -29.97 -6.06
CA GLN A 382 7.96 -29.66 -7.32
C GLN A 382 8.56 -28.35 -7.85
N SER A 383 8.69 -28.24 -9.16
CA SER A 383 9.40 -27.18 -9.89
C SER A 383 8.68 -25.82 -9.86
N ASP A 384 8.16 -25.42 -8.72
CA ASP A 384 7.40 -24.18 -8.55
C ASP A 384 8.39 -23.04 -8.34
N SER A 385 8.34 -22.03 -9.21
CA SER A 385 9.09 -20.80 -9.00
C SER A 385 8.52 -20.09 -7.76
N LYS A 386 9.36 -19.41 -6.97
CA LYS A 386 8.91 -18.53 -5.87
C LYS A 386 7.74 -17.61 -6.24
N ASP A 387 7.66 -17.21 -7.52
CA ASP A 387 6.63 -16.34 -8.08
C ASP A 387 5.25 -17.00 -8.19
N SER A 388 5.14 -18.32 -8.00
CA SER A 388 3.87 -19.05 -8.03
C SER A 388 3.15 -19.12 -6.67
N TYR A 389 3.79 -18.65 -5.60
CA TYR A 389 3.20 -18.59 -4.26
C TYR A 389 2.52 -17.25 -4.01
N PHE A 390 1.33 -17.31 -3.41
CA PHE A 390 0.60 -16.14 -2.94
C PHE A 390 1.24 -15.56 -1.66
N TYR A 391 1.62 -16.44 -0.74
CA TYR A 391 2.24 -16.10 0.53
C TYR A 391 3.74 -16.38 0.49
N PHE A 392 4.54 -15.36 0.79
CA PHE A 392 5.99 -15.49 0.91
C PHE A 392 6.36 -16.20 2.20
N ASP A 393 5.82 -15.74 3.32
CA ASP A 393 5.96 -16.35 4.64
C ASP A 393 4.57 -16.55 5.26
N ASP A 394 4.51 -16.95 6.53
CA ASP A 394 3.24 -17.24 7.20
C ASP A 394 2.31 -16.02 7.35
N TYR A 395 2.80 -14.80 7.12
CA TYR A 395 2.05 -13.57 7.28
C TYR A 395 1.92 -12.78 5.98
N HIS A 396 2.99 -12.71 5.18
CA HIS A 396 3.15 -11.71 4.13
C HIS A 396 2.93 -12.29 2.74
N TYR A 397 2.39 -11.45 1.87
CA TYR A 397 2.23 -11.78 0.45
C TYR A 397 3.57 -11.79 -0.29
N SER A 398 3.65 -12.55 -1.37
CA SER A 398 4.78 -12.49 -2.29
C SER A 398 4.86 -11.14 -3.03
N SER A 399 6.03 -10.81 -3.55
CA SER A 399 6.24 -9.62 -4.38
C SER A 399 5.35 -9.64 -5.62
N LYS A 400 5.02 -10.82 -6.14
CA LYS A 400 4.09 -10.97 -7.26
C LYS A 400 2.67 -10.50 -6.90
N VAL A 401 2.19 -10.86 -5.72
CA VAL A 401 0.90 -10.38 -5.20
C VAL A 401 0.95 -8.87 -4.92
N HIS A 402 2.08 -8.34 -4.44
CA HIS A 402 2.30 -6.90 -4.31
C HIS A 402 2.28 -6.15 -5.65
N GLU A 403 2.80 -6.73 -6.73
CA GLU A 403 2.71 -6.19 -8.10
C GLU A 403 1.23 -6.11 -8.53
N TYR A 404 0.44 -7.15 -8.30
CA TYR A 404 -0.99 -7.14 -8.59
C TYR A 404 -1.75 -6.10 -7.77
N MET A 405 -1.41 -5.95 -6.49
CA MET A 405 -1.96 -4.90 -5.62
C MET A 405 -1.63 -3.51 -6.17
N ALA A 406 -0.40 -3.27 -6.65
CA ALA A 406 -0.02 -1.99 -7.25
C ALA A 406 -0.80 -1.68 -8.54
N ASN A 407 -1.04 -2.69 -9.38
CA ASN A 407 -1.91 -2.56 -10.55
C ASN A 407 -3.34 -2.19 -10.16
N PHE A 408 -3.91 -2.88 -9.16
CA PHE A 408 -5.23 -2.56 -8.62
C PHE A 408 -5.31 -1.12 -8.07
N CYS A 409 -4.28 -0.68 -7.34
CA CYS A 409 -4.17 0.70 -6.87
C CYS A 409 -4.14 1.71 -8.03
N PHE A 410 -3.30 1.45 -9.05
CA PHE A 410 -3.13 2.35 -10.19
C PHE A 410 -4.44 2.49 -10.98
N GLU A 411 -5.12 1.39 -11.27
CA GLU A 411 -6.39 1.42 -11.99
C GLU A 411 -7.49 2.10 -11.17
N THR A 412 -7.55 1.85 -9.86
CA THR A 412 -8.52 2.52 -8.99
C THR A 412 -8.27 4.03 -8.96
N LEU A 413 -7.00 4.46 -8.96
CA LEU A 413 -6.63 5.87 -9.08
C LEU A 413 -7.07 6.45 -10.43
N GLU A 414 -6.78 5.76 -11.54
CA GLU A 414 -7.22 6.17 -12.89
C GLU A 414 -8.74 6.34 -12.97
N ASP A 415 -9.50 5.32 -12.58
CA ASP A 415 -10.96 5.34 -12.60
C ASP A 415 -11.53 6.45 -11.72
N SER A 416 -10.88 6.73 -10.59
CA SER A 416 -11.32 7.80 -9.69
C SER A 416 -11.19 9.19 -10.34
N PHE A 417 -10.24 9.39 -11.26
CA PHE A 417 -10.01 10.67 -11.93
C PHE A 417 -10.68 10.75 -13.31
N TYR A 418 -10.83 9.62 -14.00
CA TYR A 418 -11.32 9.54 -15.38
C TYR A 418 -12.42 8.46 -15.53
N PRO A 419 -13.62 8.67 -14.96
CA PRO A 419 -14.66 7.66 -14.91
C PRO A 419 -15.20 7.22 -16.29
N THR A 420 -14.95 7.99 -17.34
CA THR A 420 -15.47 7.81 -18.72
C THR A 420 -14.51 7.09 -19.68
N PHE A 421 -13.46 6.42 -19.19
CA PHE A 421 -12.52 5.71 -20.07
C PHE A 421 -13.21 4.57 -20.87
N PRO A 422 -13.09 4.53 -22.21
CA PRO A 422 -13.87 3.63 -23.07
C PRO A 422 -13.39 2.17 -23.12
N ASN A 423 -12.26 1.81 -22.49
CA ASN A 423 -11.65 0.47 -22.56
C ASN A 423 -11.72 -0.33 -21.25
N LYS A 424 -12.78 -0.14 -20.44
CA LYS A 424 -12.96 -0.89 -19.17
C LYS A 424 -13.01 -2.41 -19.35
N ARG A 425 -13.30 -2.95 -20.54
CA ARG A 425 -13.41 -4.41 -20.76
C ARG A 425 -12.07 -5.16 -20.73
N ASN A 426 -10.92 -4.47 -20.87
CA ASN A 426 -9.60 -5.09 -20.91
C ASN A 426 -8.69 -4.70 -19.73
N SER A 427 -9.21 -3.96 -18.73
CA SER A 427 -8.43 -3.57 -17.55
C SER A 427 -8.09 -4.78 -16.69
N PHE A 428 -7.03 -4.67 -15.89
CA PHE A 428 -6.64 -5.68 -14.90
C PHE A 428 -7.82 -6.00 -13.97
N ALA A 429 -8.53 -4.99 -13.46
CA ALA A 429 -9.74 -5.17 -12.67
C ALA A 429 -10.83 -5.93 -13.44
N ALA A 430 -11.04 -5.65 -14.73
CA ALA A 430 -12.03 -6.39 -15.53
C ALA A 430 -11.62 -7.83 -15.81
N LYS A 431 -10.32 -8.13 -15.93
CA LYS A 431 -9.81 -9.50 -16.01
C LYS A 431 -10.00 -10.23 -14.66
N MET A 432 -9.64 -9.57 -13.56
CA MET A 432 -9.84 -10.07 -12.19
C MET A 432 -11.31 -10.41 -11.92
N PHE A 433 -12.22 -9.45 -12.12
CA PHE A 433 -13.65 -9.66 -11.83
C PHE A 433 -14.37 -10.47 -12.92
N GLY A 434 -13.93 -10.39 -14.18
CA GLY A 434 -14.49 -11.16 -15.28
C GLY A 434 -14.18 -12.66 -15.19
N MET A 435 -13.02 -13.04 -14.66
CA MET A 435 -12.68 -14.44 -14.38
C MET A 435 -13.48 -15.00 -13.19
N VAL A 436 -13.80 -14.18 -12.18
CA VAL A 436 -14.61 -14.58 -11.02
C VAL A 436 -16.11 -14.70 -11.36
N LEU A 437 -16.61 -13.93 -12.33
CA LEU A 437 -18.03 -13.94 -12.73
C LEU A 437 -18.39 -15.06 -13.71
N GLY A 438 -17.41 -15.79 -14.25
CA GLY A 438 -17.65 -16.98 -15.09
C GLY A 438 -18.35 -18.12 -14.33
N ASP A 439 -18.12 -18.22 -13.02
CA ASP A 439 -18.70 -19.24 -12.14
C ASP A 439 -19.94 -18.77 -11.37
N TYR A 440 -20.31 -17.49 -11.48
CA TYR A 440 -21.50 -16.91 -10.83
C TYR A 440 -22.68 -16.67 -11.79
N MET A 441 -22.54 -17.05 -13.07
CA MET A 441 -23.56 -16.94 -14.12
C MET A 441 -24.04 -18.30 -14.65
N GLN A 442 -23.99 -19.35 -13.81
CA GLN A 442 -24.78 -20.57 -13.96
C GLN A 442 -25.75 -20.75 -12.80
#